data_AF-A0A953ZFU4-F1
#
_entry.id   AF-A0A953ZFU4-F1
#
_cell.length_a   1.000
_cell.length_b   1.000
_cell.length_c   1.000
_cell.angle_alpha   90.00
_cell.angle_beta   90.00
_cell.angle_gamma   90.00
#
_symmetry.space_group_name_H-M   'P 1'
#
loop_
_entity.id
_entity.type
_entity.pdbx_description
1 polymer ?
#
loop_
_entity_poly.entity_id
_entity_poly.type
_entity_poly.pdbx_seq_one_letter_code
_entity_poly.pdbx_strand_id
1 'polypeptide(L)'
;DRVPGLPEAAKEKGLSPLDYMKTIGAFRVHERVYNQHMKALTEDGEIDAFGRITKDGKPIGVEVNGQRFVGWPTPSRKLEIWSKSMKEFGWPEHTLPGWIKSHVHPDHAYSKPNGMVLVPTFRLPTLIHTRTGSAKWLNEISNNNPLWMHPSDMKSRGLRSGDLVRVNTDIGYFVDRVWATEAIKPGISACSHHLGRWRRAQDPLGNRMSSNTVTIEDSDGKFNMKRTRGVQPFESNDPDTQRIFWEEGGVHQNAAAPIHPDPISGANCWLQNVVVEKAEPGDKYGDVYADLEKSHSVYQEWKSWCRPAKAGGLRRIPWLNRPLNPQPEAWKL
;
A
#
# COMPACT_ATOMS: atom_id res chain seq x y z
N ASP A 1 -10.60 17.27 -23.14
CA ASP A 1 -11.69 18.28 -23.11
C ASP A 1 -12.22 18.59 -21.72
N ARG A 2 -12.15 17.69 -20.74
CA ARG A 2 -12.70 17.91 -19.38
C ARG A 2 -11.74 18.57 -18.37
N VAL A 3 -10.50 18.84 -18.75
CA VAL A 3 -9.51 19.47 -17.87
C VAL A 3 -9.54 20.98 -18.11
N PRO A 4 -9.98 21.81 -17.14
CA PRO A 4 -10.09 23.26 -17.34
C PRO A 4 -8.74 23.87 -17.75
N GLY A 5 -8.73 24.70 -18.80
CA GLY A 5 -7.54 25.40 -19.29
C GLY A 5 -6.61 24.60 -20.21
N LEU A 6 -6.74 23.27 -20.26
CA LEU A 6 -5.89 22.43 -21.10
C LEU A 6 -6.17 22.63 -22.61
N PRO A 7 -7.44 22.71 -23.08
CA PRO A 7 -7.72 22.97 -24.49
C PRO A 7 -7.10 24.26 -25.01
N GLU A 8 -7.13 25.32 -24.21
CA GLU A 8 -6.58 26.63 -24.55
C GLU A 8 -5.05 26.56 -24.65
N ALA A 9 -4.38 25.99 -23.64
CA ALA A 9 -2.93 25.82 -23.64
C ALA A 9 -2.43 24.87 -24.76
N ALA A 10 -3.24 23.87 -25.13
CA ALA A 10 -2.96 23.02 -26.27
C ALA A 10 -3.04 23.77 -27.60
N LYS A 11 -4.10 24.58 -27.77
CA LYS A 11 -4.32 25.42 -28.95
C LYS A 11 -3.20 26.45 -29.15
N GLU A 12 -2.68 27.05 -28.08
CA GLU A 12 -1.53 27.97 -28.15
C GLU A 12 -0.27 27.32 -28.74
N LYS A 13 -0.15 25.99 -28.64
CA LYS A 13 0.94 25.21 -29.24
C LYS A 13 0.58 24.54 -30.56
N GLY A 14 -0.62 24.80 -31.09
CA GLY A 14 -1.11 24.13 -32.30
C GLY A 14 -1.35 22.62 -32.12
N LEU A 15 -1.59 22.17 -30.88
CA LEU A 15 -1.77 20.76 -30.54
C LEU A 15 -3.21 20.47 -30.13
N SER A 16 -3.64 19.22 -30.28
CA SER A 16 -4.80 18.72 -29.56
C SER A 16 -4.48 18.58 -28.06
N PRO A 17 -5.47 18.57 -27.14
CA PRO A 17 -5.22 18.32 -25.72
C PRO A 17 -4.46 17.01 -25.46
N LEU A 18 -4.73 15.98 -26.26
CA LEU A 18 -4.04 14.69 -26.15
C LEU A 18 -2.57 14.83 -26.59
N ASP A 19 -2.31 15.50 -27.70
CA ASP A 19 -0.94 15.66 -28.22
C ASP A 19 -0.11 16.61 -27.35
N TYR A 20 -0.73 17.63 -26.76
CA TYR A 20 -0.11 18.43 -25.72
C TYR A 20 0.34 17.55 -24.56
N MET A 21 -0.54 16.70 -24.02
CA MET A 21 -0.18 15.83 -22.89
C MET A 21 0.86 14.77 -23.26
N LYS A 22 0.84 14.24 -24.48
CA LYS A 22 1.89 13.34 -24.98
C LYS A 22 3.25 14.02 -25.10
N THR A 23 3.27 15.30 -25.46
CA THR A 23 4.50 16.07 -25.71
C THR A 23 5.07 16.67 -24.43
N ILE A 24 4.22 17.30 -23.62
CA ILE A 24 4.61 18.07 -22.43
C ILE A 24 4.55 17.22 -21.15
N GLY A 25 3.65 16.22 -21.09
CA GLY A 25 3.54 15.28 -19.97
C GLY A 25 2.81 15.80 -18.72
N ALA A 26 2.67 17.11 -18.54
CA ALA A 26 2.00 17.71 -17.39
C ALA A 26 1.28 19.03 -17.74
N PHE A 27 0.19 19.33 -17.02
CA PHE A 27 -0.55 20.58 -17.15
C PHE A 27 -1.01 21.09 -15.78
N ARG A 28 -0.82 22.38 -15.51
CA ARG A 28 -1.16 23.02 -14.24
C ARG A 28 -2.59 23.55 -14.28
N VAL A 29 -3.49 22.94 -13.51
CA VAL A 29 -4.91 23.34 -13.45
C VAL A 29 -5.14 24.50 -12.47
N HIS A 30 -4.50 24.46 -11.31
CA HIS A 30 -4.61 25.51 -10.30
C HIS A 30 -3.21 25.96 -9.85
N GLU A 31 -3.05 27.27 -9.67
CA GLU A 31 -1.86 27.83 -9.06
C GLU A 31 -2.06 27.92 -7.55
N ARG A 32 -1.23 27.17 -6.79
CA ARG A 32 -1.08 27.31 -5.32
C ARG A 32 -2.39 27.34 -4.53
N VAL A 33 -3.02 26.18 -4.36
CA VAL A 33 -4.26 26.01 -3.57
C VAL A 33 -3.93 25.95 -2.07
N TYR A 34 -3.74 27.11 -1.44
CA TYR A 34 -3.53 27.24 0.01
C TYR A 34 -4.73 27.91 0.69
N ASN A 35 -4.76 27.85 2.03
CA ASN A 35 -5.67 28.61 2.90
C ASN A 35 -7.15 28.52 2.50
N GLN A 36 -7.59 27.40 1.92
CA GLN A 36 -8.99 27.21 1.49
C GLN A 36 -9.97 27.36 2.66
N HIS A 37 -9.54 26.97 3.87
CA HIS A 37 -10.30 27.14 5.10
C HIS A 37 -10.47 28.61 5.52
N MET A 38 -9.65 29.54 5.02
CA MET A 38 -9.75 30.99 5.25
C MET A 38 -10.54 31.71 4.15
N LYS A 39 -11.12 30.98 3.19
CA LYS A 39 -12.00 31.60 2.21
C LYS A 39 -13.19 32.23 2.93
N ALA A 40 -13.51 33.47 2.61
CA ALA A 40 -14.66 34.16 3.17
C ALA A 40 -15.94 33.37 2.90
N LEU A 41 -16.77 33.21 3.94
CA LEU A 41 -18.10 32.64 3.78
C LEU A 41 -19.07 33.73 3.31
N THR A 42 -19.73 33.50 2.18
CA THR A 42 -20.71 34.45 1.61
C THR A 42 -22.15 34.13 1.99
N GLU A 43 -22.39 32.97 2.57
CA GLU A 43 -23.72 32.52 2.99
C GLU A 43 -23.97 32.83 4.47
N ASP A 44 -25.20 33.23 4.79
CA ASP A 44 -25.66 33.39 6.16
C ASP A 44 -26.14 32.07 6.77
N GLY A 45 -26.03 31.98 8.09
CA GLY A 45 -26.47 30.85 8.88
C GLY A 45 -26.47 31.16 10.38
N GLU A 46 -27.03 30.25 11.16
CA GLU A 46 -27.03 30.33 12.62
C GLU A 46 -25.64 30.03 13.18
N ILE A 47 -25.20 30.82 14.16
CA ILE A 47 -23.89 30.69 14.79
C ILE A 47 -24.08 30.04 16.17
N ASP A 48 -23.41 28.91 16.41
CA ASP A 48 -23.43 28.26 17.72
C ASP A 48 -22.38 28.84 18.70
N ALA A 49 -22.42 28.40 19.96
CA ALA A 49 -21.52 28.88 21.01
C ALA A 49 -20.03 28.63 20.74
N PHE A 50 -19.70 27.77 19.76
CA PHE A 50 -18.33 27.50 19.34
C PHE A 50 -17.96 28.25 18.05
N GLY A 51 -18.83 29.13 17.56
CA GLY A 51 -18.63 29.91 16.34
C GLY A 51 -18.90 29.11 15.07
N ARG A 52 -19.41 27.87 15.12
CA ARG A 52 -19.74 27.15 13.89
C ARG A 52 -21.01 27.71 13.29
N ILE A 53 -20.99 27.92 11.98
CA ILE A 53 -22.09 28.48 11.20
C ILE A 53 -22.83 27.34 10.52
N THR A 54 -24.13 27.22 10.76
CA THR A 54 -25.01 26.19 10.19
C THR A 54 -26.14 26.78 9.37
N LYS A 55 -26.47 26.14 8.25
CA LYS A 55 -27.63 26.46 7.40
C LYS A 55 -28.35 25.16 7.05
N ASP A 56 -29.67 25.14 7.24
CA ASP A 56 -30.51 23.95 7.05
C ASP A 56 -29.97 22.70 7.78
N GLY A 57 -29.47 22.90 9.00
CA GLY A 57 -28.87 21.84 9.83
C GLY A 57 -27.50 21.33 9.37
N LYS A 58 -26.91 21.92 8.31
CA LYS A 58 -25.58 21.55 7.80
C LYS A 58 -24.54 22.60 8.20
N PRO A 59 -23.38 22.20 8.72
CA PRO A 59 -22.27 23.14 8.91
C PRO A 59 -21.85 23.71 7.56
N ILE A 60 -21.74 25.03 7.43
CA ILE A 60 -21.31 25.73 6.20
C ILE A 60 -20.04 26.56 6.41
N GLY A 61 -19.74 26.95 7.65
CA GLY A 61 -18.52 27.68 7.97
C GLY A 61 -18.26 27.86 9.45
N VAL A 62 -17.35 28.77 9.77
CA VAL A 62 -16.94 29.10 11.13
C VAL A 62 -16.66 30.59 11.25
N GLU A 63 -17.10 31.17 12.36
CA GLU A 63 -16.74 32.51 12.80
C GLU A 63 -15.56 32.45 13.76
N VAL A 64 -14.53 33.22 13.47
CA VAL A 64 -13.33 33.37 14.29
C VAL A 64 -13.02 34.86 14.39
N ASN A 65 -13.00 35.40 15.61
CA ASN A 65 -12.73 36.82 15.87
C ASN A 65 -13.63 37.78 15.06
N GLY A 66 -14.92 37.46 14.93
CA GLY A 66 -15.89 38.27 14.18
C GLY A 66 -15.77 38.18 12.65
N GLN A 67 -14.88 37.32 12.13
CA GLN A 67 -14.74 37.06 10.69
C GLN A 67 -15.27 35.68 10.33
N ARG A 68 -16.01 35.59 9.22
CA ARG A 68 -16.67 34.36 8.76
C ARG A 68 -15.90 33.69 7.64
N PHE A 69 -15.60 32.41 7.82
CA PHE A 69 -14.83 31.61 6.89
C PHE A 69 -15.54 30.30 6.55
N VAL A 70 -15.24 29.72 5.38
CA VAL A 70 -15.70 28.38 4.99
C VAL A 70 -15.16 27.31 5.96
N GLY A 71 -13.96 27.50 6.51
CA GLY A 71 -13.36 26.59 7.48
C GLY A 71 -12.89 25.27 6.87
N TRP A 72 -12.45 24.37 7.74
CA TRP A 72 -12.03 23.01 7.35
C TRP A 72 -13.23 22.15 6.96
N PRO A 73 -13.07 21.11 6.13
CA PRO A 73 -14.15 20.17 5.79
C PRO A 73 -14.40 19.15 6.93
N THR A 74 -14.53 19.65 8.16
CA THR A 74 -14.81 18.88 9.39
C THR A 74 -16.20 19.25 9.93
N PRO A 75 -16.81 18.43 10.80
CA PRO A 75 -18.11 18.75 11.42
C PRO A 75 -18.12 20.06 12.21
N SER A 76 -16.99 20.43 12.81
CA SER A 76 -16.80 21.70 13.52
C SER A 76 -16.40 22.88 12.64
N ARG A 77 -16.04 22.64 11.37
CA ARG A 77 -15.40 23.61 10.47
C ARG A 77 -14.05 24.15 10.96
N LYS A 78 -13.49 23.53 12.00
CA LYS A 78 -12.16 23.82 12.58
C LYS A 78 -11.20 22.64 12.38
N LEU A 79 -9.93 22.86 12.66
CA LEU A 79 -8.97 21.77 12.81
C LEU A 79 -9.25 21.03 14.13
N GLU A 80 -9.73 19.80 14.06
CA GLU A 80 -10.12 19.01 15.22
C GLU A 80 -8.91 18.30 15.85
N ILE A 81 -8.29 18.91 16.86
CA ILE A 81 -7.31 18.21 17.71
C ILE A 81 -8.01 17.14 18.55
N TRP A 82 -9.18 17.48 19.10
CA TRP A 82 -10.08 16.54 19.75
C TRP A 82 -11.18 16.10 18.79
N SER A 83 -11.30 14.80 18.51
CA SER A 83 -12.29 14.25 17.57
C SER A 83 -13.52 13.72 18.30
N LYS A 84 -14.65 14.42 18.15
CA LYS A 84 -15.95 13.96 18.64
C LYS A 84 -16.37 12.63 18.00
N SER A 85 -16.08 12.47 16.70
CA SER A 85 -16.46 11.28 15.95
C SER A 85 -15.77 10.03 16.46
N MET A 86 -14.50 10.09 16.88
CA MET A 86 -13.85 8.94 17.51
C MET A 86 -14.58 8.50 18.78
N LYS A 87 -14.96 9.45 19.65
CA LYS A 87 -15.75 9.15 20.86
C LYS A 87 -17.10 8.50 20.53
N GLU A 88 -17.87 9.11 19.62
CA GLU A 88 -19.20 8.63 19.24
C GLU A 88 -19.13 7.23 18.61
N PHE A 89 -18.12 6.96 17.78
CA PHE A 89 -17.88 5.65 17.16
C PHE A 89 -17.20 4.64 18.09
N GLY A 90 -17.18 4.91 19.39
CA GLY A 90 -16.76 3.95 20.41
C GLY A 90 -15.27 3.86 20.64
N TRP A 91 -14.49 4.87 20.25
CA TRP A 91 -13.03 4.97 20.44
C TRP A 91 -12.64 6.23 21.24
N PRO A 92 -13.16 6.41 22.48
CA PRO A 92 -12.88 7.60 23.30
C PRO A 92 -11.39 7.82 23.61
N GLU A 93 -10.60 6.74 23.69
CA GLU A 93 -9.16 6.78 23.94
C GLU A 93 -8.35 7.32 22.74
N HIS A 94 -8.93 7.33 21.54
CA HIS A 94 -8.30 7.84 20.33
C HIS A 94 -8.88 9.19 19.89
N THR A 95 -9.47 9.93 20.83
CA THR A 95 -10.03 11.26 20.57
C THR A 95 -8.96 12.33 20.40
N LEU A 96 -7.73 12.09 20.88
CA LEU A 96 -6.56 12.95 20.68
C LEU A 96 -5.47 12.16 19.96
N PRO A 97 -4.58 12.83 19.19
CA PRO A 97 -3.37 12.21 18.71
C PRO A 97 -2.53 11.65 19.87
N GLY A 98 -2.05 10.42 19.72
CA GLY A 98 -1.30 9.74 20.77
C GLY A 98 -0.52 8.54 20.24
N TRP A 99 0.19 7.87 21.14
CA TRP A 99 0.97 6.68 20.80
C TRP A 99 0.11 5.42 20.86
N ILE A 100 0.30 4.52 19.89
CA ILE A 100 -0.33 3.19 19.84
C ILE A 100 0.77 2.17 19.57
N LYS A 101 0.75 1.07 20.32
CA LYS A 101 1.65 -0.06 20.08
C LYS A 101 1.20 -0.83 18.84
N SER A 102 2.05 -0.89 17.82
CA SER A 102 1.77 -1.63 16.57
C SER A 102 2.01 -3.13 16.73
N HIS A 103 1.38 -3.95 15.89
CA HIS A 103 1.61 -5.39 15.82
C HIS A 103 3.08 -5.73 15.49
N VAL A 104 3.80 -4.86 14.77
CA VAL A 104 5.24 -5.01 14.49
C VAL A 104 6.17 -4.33 15.51
N HIS A 105 5.65 -3.97 16.69
CA HIS A 105 6.49 -3.42 17.74
C HIS A 105 7.65 -4.38 18.09
N PRO A 106 8.86 -3.88 18.44
CA PRO A 106 10.02 -4.70 18.83
C PRO A 106 9.71 -5.86 19.80
N ASP A 107 8.90 -5.63 20.83
CA ASP A 107 8.45 -6.68 21.77
C ASP A 107 7.79 -7.89 21.08
N HIS A 108 7.16 -7.69 19.93
CA HIS A 108 6.59 -8.76 19.11
C HIS A 108 7.58 -9.23 18.04
N ALA A 109 8.16 -8.30 17.27
CA ALA A 109 9.04 -8.61 16.15
C ALA A 109 10.29 -9.40 16.55
N TYR A 110 10.79 -9.17 17.76
CA TYR A 110 12.00 -9.81 18.30
C TYR A 110 11.70 -10.87 19.36
N SER A 111 10.43 -11.24 19.54
CA SER A 111 10.03 -12.31 20.48
C SER A 111 10.51 -13.70 20.04
N LYS A 112 10.75 -13.89 18.74
CA LYS A 112 11.25 -15.12 18.14
C LYS A 112 12.74 -14.98 17.78
N PRO A 113 13.57 -16.03 17.95
CA PRO A 113 14.90 -16.06 17.36
C PRO A 113 14.83 -15.73 15.86
N ASN A 114 15.79 -14.94 15.37
CA ASN A 114 15.82 -14.44 14.00
C ASN A 114 14.61 -13.59 13.56
N GLY A 115 13.75 -13.17 14.49
CA GLY A 115 12.62 -12.29 14.24
C GLY A 115 13.05 -10.92 13.73
N MET A 116 12.31 -10.39 12.75
CA MET A 116 12.55 -9.09 12.12
C MET A 116 11.22 -8.42 11.73
N VAL A 117 11.25 -7.10 11.59
CA VAL A 117 10.17 -6.37 10.91
C VAL A 117 10.45 -6.39 9.42
N LEU A 118 9.50 -6.88 8.62
CA LEU A 118 9.53 -6.76 7.17
C LEU A 118 8.80 -5.49 6.74
N VAL A 119 9.47 -4.68 5.91
CA VAL A 119 8.93 -3.54 5.19
C VAL A 119 8.68 -3.95 3.73
N PRO A 120 7.46 -4.40 3.37
CA PRO A 120 7.17 -4.80 1.99
C PRO A 120 6.79 -3.62 1.07
N THR A 121 6.59 -2.43 1.65
CA THR A 121 5.88 -1.31 1.01
C THR A 121 6.78 -0.26 0.36
N PHE A 122 8.10 -0.37 0.50
CA PHE A 122 9.00 0.63 -0.07
C PHE A 122 8.94 0.63 -1.60
N ARG A 123 9.30 1.78 -2.18
CA ARG A 123 9.20 2.04 -3.61
C ARG A 123 10.58 2.04 -4.25
N LEU A 124 10.72 1.27 -5.32
CA LEU A 124 11.86 1.42 -6.21
C LEU A 124 11.59 2.62 -7.12
N PRO A 125 12.54 3.56 -7.27
CA PRO A 125 12.32 4.78 -8.04
C PRO A 125 12.06 4.52 -9.53
N THR A 126 12.45 3.36 -10.02
CA THR A 126 12.28 2.89 -11.40
C THR A 126 10.93 2.25 -11.66
N LEU A 127 10.14 1.91 -10.64
CA LEU A 127 8.91 1.12 -10.81
C LEU A 127 7.69 1.78 -10.17
N ILE A 128 6.55 1.73 -10.86
CA ILE A 128 5.26 2.25 -10.36
C ILE A 128 4.35 1.07 -10.05
N HIS A 129 4.37 0.65 -8.78
CA HIS A 129 3.69 -0.57 -8.34
C HIS A 129 3.95 -1.70 -9.32
N THR A 130 2.90 -2.13 -10.00
CA THR A 130 2.87 -3.25 -10.90
C THR A 130 2.62 -2.86 -12.36
N ARG A 131 2.65 -1.55 -12.65
CA ARG A 131 2.27 -0.97 -13.95
C ARG A 131 3.46 -0.78 -14.89
N THR A 132 4.68 -0.84 -14.37
CA THR A 132 5.92 -0.62 -15.13
C THR A 132 6.57 -1.91 -15.62
N GLY A 133 5.98 -3.08 -15.36
CA GLY A 133 6.56 -4.35 -15.81
C GLY A 133 6.75 -4.43 -17.33
N SER A 134 6.06 -3.59 -18.12
CA SER A 134 6.15 -3.54 -19.59
C SER A 134 7.15 -2.51 -20.12
N ALA A 135 7.78 -1.74 -19.24
CA ALA A 135 8.79 -0.76 -19.62
C ALA A 135 10.18 -1.41 -19.58
N LYS A 136 10.71 -1.84 -20.74
CA LYS A 136 11.96 -2.62 -20.85
C LYS A 136 13.14 -1.99 -20.10
N TRP A 137 13.40 -0.70 -20.32
CA TRP A 137 14.53 0.02 -19.72
C TRP A 137 14.42 0.13 -18.19
N LEU A 138 13.20 0.18 -17.65
CA LEU A 138 13.00 0.24 -16.20
C LEU A 138 13.18 -1.14 -15.54
N ASN A 139 12.77 -2.21 -16.23
CA ASN A 139 12.98 -3.59 -15.74
C ASN A 139 14.44 -4.02 -15.86
N GLU A 140 15.17 -3.50 -16.86
CA GLU A 140 16.62 -3.72 -16.96
C GLU A 140 17.36 -3.27 -15.69
N ILE A 141 16.95 -2.15 -15.09
CA ILE A 141 17.53 -1.62 -13.84
C ILE A 141 16.98 -2.37 -12.60
N SER A 142 15.72 -2.80 -12.64
CA SER A 142 15.04 -3.41 -11.50
C SER A 142 14.24 -4.63 -11.95
N ASN A 143 14.92 -5.77 -12.04
CA ASN A 143 14.37 -7.05 -12.48
C ASN A 143 14.18 -8.06 -11.33
N ASN A 144 14.80 -7.85 -10.17
CA ASN A 144 14.57 -8.65 -8.97
C ASN A 144 14.18 -7.78 -7.77
N ASN A 145 13.69 -8.42 -6.70
CA ASN A 145 13.30 -7.77 -5.46
C ASN A 145 13.94 -8.43 -4.23
N PRO A 146 15.29 -8.55 -4.18
CA PRO A 146 15.95 -9.27 -3.10
C PRO A 146 15.57 -8.69 -1.74
N LEU A 147 15.64 -9.54 -0.71
CA LEU A 147 15.43 -9.14 0.67
C LEU A 147 16.62 -8.31 1.16
N TRP A 148 16.43 -7.01 1.31
CA TRP A 148 17.44 -6.11 1.88
C TRP A 148 17.59 -6.40 3.37
N MET A 149 18.84 -6.61 3.79
CA MET A 149 19.17 -6.92 5.18
C MET A 149 20.48 -6.24 5.58
N HIS A 150 20.57 -5.79 6.83
CA HIS A 150 21.78 -5.20 7.36
C HIS A 150 22.92 -6.24 7.45
N PRO A 151 24.18 -5.90 7.12
CA PRO A 151 25.30 -6.85 7.18
C PRO A 151 25.47 -7.54 8.55
N SER A 152 25.21 -6.85 9.67
CA SER A 152 25.28 -7.45 11.00
C SER A 152 24.24 -8.55 11.23
N ASP A 153 23.01 -8.36 10.73
CA ASP A 153 21.94 -9.35 10.81
C ASP A 153 22.28 -10.57 9.94
N MET A 154 22.81 -10.35 8.74
CA MET A 154 23.28 -11.42 7.87
C MET A 154 24.43 -12.20 8.51
N LYS A 155 25.43 -11.51 9.08
CA LYS A 155 26.56 -12.13 9.77
C LYS A 155 26.10 -13.01 10.92
N SER A 156 25.17 -12.53 11.75
CA SER A 156 24.61 -13.31 12.88
C SER A 156 23.90 -14.59 12.44
N ARG A 157 23.41 -14.63 11.19
CA ARG A 157 22.73 -15.78 10.57
C ARG A 157 23.63 -16.59 9.64
N GLY A 158 24.91 -16.23 9.53
CA GLY A 158 25.87 -16.87 8.62
C GLY A 158 25.46 -16.76 7.15
N LEU A 159 24.82 -15.65 6.77
CA LEU A 159 24.34 -15.35 5.41
C LEU A 159 25.31 -14.43 4.66
N ARG A 160 25.30 -14.53 3.32
CA ARG A 160 25.98 -13.65 2.38
C ARG A 160 25.00 -13.20 1.30
N SER A 161 25.30 -12.08 0.62
CA SER A 161 24.46 -11.62 -0.49
C SER A 161 24.33 -12.71 -1.55
N GLY A 162 23.10 -12.95 -2.01
CA GLY A 162 22.77 -13.98 -2.98
C GLY A 162 22.33 -15.32 -2.37
N ASP A 163 22.57 -15.54 -1.08
CA ASP A 163 22.07 -16.73 -0.37
C ASP A 163 20.54 -16.75 -0.39
N LEU A 164 19.97 -17.95 -0.51
CA LEU A 164 18.54 -18.14 -0.40
C LEU A 164 18.13 -18.13 1.08
N VAL A 165 17.08 -17.37 1.36
CA VAL A 165 16.45 -17.29 2.66
C VAL A 165 14.98 -17.61 2.55
N ARG A 166 14.45 -18.27 3.58
CA ARG A 166 13.02 -18.39 3.79
C ARG A 166 12.57 -17.25 4.68
N VAL A 167 11.59 -16.48 4.21
CA VAL A 167 10.94 -15.41 4.97
C VAL A 167 9.62 -15.94 5.48
N ASN A 168 9.61 -16.41 6.72
CA ASN A 168 8.46 -17.02 7.36
C ASN A 168 7.53 -15.94 7.93
N THR A 169 6.25 -16.01 7.59
CA THR A 169 5.16 -15.21 8.15
C THR A 169 4.26 -16.08 9.02
N ASP A 170 3.18 -15.53 9.59
CA ASP A 170 2.24 -16.31 10.38
C ASP A 170 1.39 -17.29 9.55
N ILE A 171 1.33 -17.12 8.22
CA ILE A 171 0.49 -17.94 7.33
C ILE A 171 1.29 -18.80 6.35
N GLY A 172 2.61 -18.61 6.27
CA GLY A 172 3.44 -19.37 5.34
C GLY A 172 4.81 -18.74 5.15
N TYR A 173 5.33 -18.79 3.93
CA TYR A 173 6.66 -18.25 3.64
C TYR A 173 6.85 -17.93 2.16
N PHE A 174 7.89 -17.17 1.85
CA PHE A 174 8.44 -17.08 0.50
C PHE A 174 9.95 -17.23 0.54
N VAL A 175 10.53 -17.74 -0.56
CA VAL A 175 11.97 -17.96 -0.71
C VAL A 175 12.54 -16.93 -1.68
N ASP A 176 13.50 -16.14 -1.20
CA ASP A 176 14.12 -15.05 -1.95
C ASP A 176 15.62 -15.02 -1.68
N ARG A 177 16.37 -14.22 -2.45
CA ARG A 177 17.78 -13.93 -2.19
C ARG A 177 17.91 -12.77 -1.21
N VAL A 178 18.82 -12.91 -0.26
CA VAL A 178 19.19 -11.80 0.62
C VAL A 178 20.22 -10.90 -0.05
N TRP A 179 20.13 -9.59 0.19
CA TRP A 179 21.09 -8.59 -0.27
C TRP A 179 21.56 -7.73 0.92
N ALA A 180 22.88 -7.69 1.13
CA ALA A 180 23.49 -6.89 2.19
C ALA A 180 23.45 -5.39 1.88
N THR A 181 22.94 -4.58 2.80
CA THR A 181 22.97 -3.11 2.69
C THR A 181 22.94 -2.44 4.06
N GLU A 182 23.77 -1.43 4.28
CA GLU A 182 23.73 -0.60 5.50
C GLU A 182 22.62 0.47 5.46
N ALA A 183 21.90 0.59 4.33
CA ALA A 183 20.77 1.50 4.18
C ALA A 183 19.49 1.08 4.93
N ILE A 184 19.55 -0.04 5.67
CA ILE A 184 18.44 -0.55 6.48
C ILE A 184 18.89 -0.78 7.92
N LYS A 185 18.07 -0.38 8.89
CA LYS A 185 18.38 -0.53 10.30
C LYS A 185 18.47 -2.02 10.69
N PRO A 186 19.44 -2.43 11.54
CA PRO A 186 19.44 -3.77 12.14
C PRO A 186 18.10 -4.15 12.79
N GLY A 187 17.67 -5.39 12.58
CA GLY A 187 16.37 -5.93 13.00
C GLY A 187 15.21 -5.56 12.07
N ILE A 188 15.47 -4.93 10.92
CA ILE A 188 14.49 -4.61 9.87
C ILE A 188 14.98 -5.21 8.55
N SER A 189 14.09 -5.87 7.83
CA SER A 189 14.30 -6.31 6.46
C SER A 189 13.33 -5.60 5.52
N ALA A 190 13.67 -5.47 4.24
CA ALA A 190 12.78 -4.87 3.25
C ALA A 190 12.78 -5.66 1.95
N CYS A 191 11.60 -5.90 1.37
CA CYS A 191 11.48 -6.53 0.05
C CYS A 191 10.44 -5.77 -0.77
N SER A 192 10.80 -5.43 -2.01
CA SER A 192 9.97 -4.59 -2.87
C SER A 192 8.79 -5.38 -3.45
N HIS A 193 7.56 -4.87 -3.32
CA HIS A 193 6.36 -5.51 -3.89
C HIS A 193 6.11 -5.18 -5.38
N HIS A 194 7.03 -4.52 -6.07
CA HIS A 194 6.85 -4.13 -7.48
C HIS A 194 6.94 -5.33 -8.43
N LEU A 195 7.71 -6.34 -8.00
CA LEU A 195 8.03 -7.52 -8.78
C LEU A 195 7.34 -8.77 -8.20
N GLY A 196 7.67 -9.94 -8.75
CA GLY A 196 7.00 -11.19 -8.40
C GLY A 196 5.72 -11.41 -9.20
N ARG A 197 5.63 -10.84 -10.41
CA ARG A 197 4.54 -11.22 -11.31
C ARG A 197 4.73 -12.66 -11.74
N TRP A 198 3.62 -13.35 -11.88
CA TRP A 198 3.61 -14.76 -12.20
C TRP A 198 2.46 -15.06 -13.14
N ARG A 199 2.60 -16.18 -13.84
CA ARG A 199 1.57 -16.81 -14.66
C ARG A 199 1.78 -18.31 -14.65
N ARG A 200 0.73 -19.08 -14.90
CA ARG A 200 0.83 -20.52 -15.14
C ARG A 200 1.04 -20.77 -16.63
N ALA A 201 1.44 -21.99 -16.98
CA ALA A 201 1.70 -22.36 -18.38
C ALA A 201 0.45 -22.23 -19.27
N GLN A 202 -0.74 -22.49 -18.69
CA GLN A 202 -2.03 -22.40 -19.37
C GLN A 202 -2.61 -20.98 -19.46
N ASP A 203 -2.05 -20.02 -18.71
CA ASP A 203 -2.58 -18.65 -18.72
C ASP A 203 -2.16 -17.94 -20.03
N PRO A 204 -2.97 -17.00 -20.57
CA PRO A 204 -2.63 -16.25 -21.76
C PRO A 204 -1.24 -15.60 -21.68
N LEU A 205 -0.56 -15.51 -22.82
CA LEU A 205 0.71 -14.80 -22.91
C LEU A 205 0.47 -13.30 -22.60
N GLY A 206 0.92 -12.87 -21.42
CA GLY A 206 0.91 -11.47 -20.99
C GLY A 206 2.29 -10.85 -21.07
N ASN A 207 2.62 -10.04 -20.06
CA ASN A 207 3.94 -9.43 -19.96
C ASN A 207 5.04 -10.48 -19.74
N ARG A 208 5.97 -10.60 -20.70
CA ARG A 208 7.06 -11.60 -20.68
C ARG A 208 8.36 -11.08 -20.07
N MET A 209 8.49 -9.77 -19.84
CA MET A 209 9.73 -9.13 -19.35
C MET A 209 9.81 -9.08 -17.82
N SER A 210 8.69 -9.29 -17.13
CA SER A 210 8.59 -9.14 -15.67
C SER A 210 7.80 -10.25 -14.97
N SER A 211 7.38 -11.30 -15.69
CA SER A 211 6.56 -12.37 -15.13
C SER A 211 7.27 -13.72 -15.15
N ASN A 212 7.36 -14.37 -13.99
CA ASN A 212 7.78 -15.76 -13.89
C ASN A 212 6.68 -16.72 -14.36
N THR A 213 7.06 -17.90 -14.83
CA THR A 213 6.15 -19.04 -15.01
C THR A 213 6.18 -19.89 -13.75
N VAL A 214 5.00 -20.23 -13.22
CA VAL A 214 4.85 -20.97 -11.96
C VAL A 214 3.88 -22.14 -12.11
N THR A 215 4.02 -23.13 -11.24
CA THR A 215 2.94 -24.07 -10.88
C THR A 215 2.35 -23.65 -9.56
N ILE A 216 1.06 -23.91 -9.37
CA ILE A 216 0.37 -23.70 -8.09
C ILE A 216 -0.37 -24.99 -7.78
N GLU A 217 0.00 -25.61 -6.67
CA GLU A 217 -0.64 -26.80 -6.13
C GLU A 217 -1.44 -26.40 -4.90
N ASP A 218 -2.68 -26.85 -4.83
CA ASP A 218 -3.55 -26.70 -3.66
C ASP A 218 -3.72 -28.07 -3.02
N SER A 219 -3.39 -28.15 -1.73
CA SER A 219 -3.68 -29.30 -0.88
C SER A 219 -4.47 -28.83 0.32
N ASP A 220 -5.80 -28.86 0.17
CA ASP A 220 -6.75 -28.51 1.24
C ASP A 220 -6.52 -27.10 1.82
N GLY A 221 -6.50 -26.09 0.94
CA GLY A 221 -6.29 -24.70 1.32
C GLY A 221 -4.84 -24.33 1.63
N LYS A 222 -3.90 -25.26 1.43
CA LYS A 222 -2.45 -25.03 1.54
C LYS A 222 -1.86 -24.92 0.15
N PHE A 223 -1.52 -23.70 -0.24
CA PHE A 223 -1.04 -23.37 -1.56
C PHE A 223 0.48 -23.42 -1.61
N ASN A 224 1.01 -24.15 -2.58
CA ASN A 224 2.42 -24.19 -2.92
C ASN A 224 2.61 -23.65 -4.33
N MET A 225 3.19 -22.46 -4.44
CA MET A 225 3.63 -21.89 -5.70
C MET A 225 5.10 -22.21 -5.91
N LYS A 226 5.43 -22.84 -7.05
CA LYS A 226 6.82 -23.11 -7.43
C LYS A 226 7.17 -22.43 -8.74
N ARG A 227 8.31 -21.74 -8.77
CA ARG A 227 8.83 -21.15 -10.00
C ARG A 227 9.39 -22.23 -10.91
N THR A 228 8.77 -22.41 -12.08
CA THR A 228 9.23 -23.38 -13.09
C THR A 228 10.15 -22.75 -14.12
N ARG A 229 9.94 -21.46 -14.43
CA ARG A 229 10.77 -20.72 -15.38
C ARG A 229 10.76 -19.23 -15.09
N GLY A 230 11.92 -18.59 -15.23
CA GLY A 230 12.06 -17.16 -15.11
C GLY A 230 11.63 -16.35 -16.33
N VAL A 231 12.03 -15.09 -16.31
CA VAL A 231 12.07 -14.23 -17.48
C VAL A 231 13.14 -14.74 -18.45
N GLN A 232 12.87 -14.65 -19.75
CA GLN A 232 13.78 -15.12 -20.80
C GLN A 232 13.68 -14.23 -22.04
N PRO A 233 14.74 -14.16 -22.86
CA PRO A 233 14.68 -13.64 -24.21
C PRO A 233 13.52 -14.21 -25.01
N PHE A 234 12.93 -13.39 -25.88
CA PHE A 234 11.94 -13.85 -26.82
C PHE A 234 11.93 -13.07 -28.11
N GLU A 235 11.45 -13.70 -29.18
CA GLU A 235 11.23 -13.03 -30.45
C GLU A 235 9.96 -12.17 -30.41
N SER A 236 10.07 -10.95 -30.90
CA SER A 236 8.96 -10.02 -31.13
C SER A 236 9.37 -8.97 -32.18
N ASN A 237 8.47 -8.04 -32.48
CA ASN A 237 8.77 -6.90 -33.35
C ASN A 237 9.72 -5.86 -32.73
N ASP A 238 9.98 -5.93 -31.42
CA ASP A 238 11.02 -5.15 -30.74
C ASP A 238 12.28 -6.03 -30.58
N PRO A 239 13.40 -5.72 -31.29
CA PRO A 239 14.60 -6.55 -31.26
C PRO A 239 15.28 -6.61 -29.88
N ASP A 240 15.00 -5.66 -28.98
CA ASP A 240 15.56 -5.70 -27.61
C ASP A 240 14.98 -6.83 -26.76
N THR A 241 13.82 -7.39 -27.14
CA THR A 241 13.23 -8.53 -26.42
C THR A 241 14.07 -9.80 -26.50
N GLN A 242 14.94 -9.93 -27.51
CA GLN A 242 15.92 -11.02 -27.60
C GLN A 242 17.20 -10.77 -26.77
N ARG A 243 17.37 -9.57 -26.21
CA ARG A 243 18.56 -9.16 -25.45
C ARG A 243 18.37 -9.19 -23.93
N ILE A 244 17.20 -9.63 -23.47
CA ILE A 244 16.88 -9.74 -22.04
C ILE A 244 17.88 -10.67 -21.35
N PHE A 245 18.69 -10.14 -20.43
CA PHE A 245 19.74 -10.90 -19.75
C PHE A 245 19.36 -11.32 -18.32
N TRP A 246 18.24 -10.83 -17.78
CA TRP A 246 17.77 -11.17 -16.43
C TRP A 246 16.81 -12.36 -16.46
N GLU A 247 16.93 -13.22 -15.44
CA GLU A 247 16.09 -14.41 -15.28
C GLU A 247 15.11 -14.27 -14.10
N GLU A 248 15.49 -13.47 -13.10
CA GLU A 248 14.68 -13.19 -11.93
C GLU A 248 13.62 -12.16 -12.33
N GLY A 249 12.33 -12.49 -12.13
CA GLY A 249 11.20 -11.57 -12.26
C GLY A 249 10.63 -11.15 -10.90
N GLY A 250 11.45 -11.28 -9.85
CA GLY A 250 11.08 -11.15 -8.44
C GLY A 250 10.22 -12.28 -7.84
N VAL A 251 9.86 -12.15 -6.57
CA VAL A 251 9.06 -13.09 -5.76
C VAL A 251 7.75 -12.46 -5.30
N HIS A 252 6.64 -13.22 -5.35
CA HIS A 252 5.32 -12.71 -4.97
C HIS A 252 5.07 -12.72 -3.45
N GLN A 253 5.81 -11.88 -2.71
CA GLN A 253 5.79 -11.87 -1.23
C GLN A 253 4.38 -11.72 -0.60
N ASN A 254 3.48 -10.96 -1.25
CA ASN A 254 2.15 -10.68 -0.69
C ASN A 254 1.28 -11.93 -0.57
N ALA A 255 1.55 -12.98 -1.35
CA ALA A 255 0.78 -14.22 -1.26
C ALA A 255 1.02 -14.97 0.06
N ALA A 256 2.17 -14.74 0.71
CA ALA A 256 2.48 -15.26 2.03
C ALA A 256 2.18 -14.25 3.17
N ALA A 257 1.62 -13.07 2.89
CA ALA A 257 1.35 -12.08 3.93
C ALA A 257 -0.06 -12.26 4.55
N PRO A 258 -0.19 -12.36 5.88
CA PRO A 258 -1.50 -12.29 6.53
C PRO A 258 -2.21 -10.95 6.29
N ILE A 259 -3.54 -10.98 6.41
CA ILE A 259 -4.37 -9.79 6.39
C ILE A 259 -4.48 -9.25 7.82
N HIS A 260 -4.06 -7.99 7.99
CA HIS A 260 -4.03 -7.29 9.27
C HIS A 260 -4.87 -6.02 9.16
N PRO A 261 -6.22 -6.11 9.21
CA PRO A 261 -7.08 -4.95 9.02
C PRO A 261 -7.09 -4.08 10.29
N ASP A 262 -6.56 -2.86 10.21
CA ASP A 262 -6.65 -1.86 11.27
C ASP A 262 -8.09 -1.79 11.84
N PRO A 263 -8.31 -2.05 13.14
CA PRO A 263 -9.66 -2.23 13.69
C PRO A 263 -10.58 -1.02 13.59
N ILE A 264 -10.03 0.17 13.36
CA ILE A 264 -10.77 1.44 13.31
C ILE A 264 -11.10 1.81 11.87
N SER A 265 -10.10 1.80 10.99
CA SER A 265 -10.23 2.23 9.59
C SER A 265 -10.56 1.08 8.64
N GLY A 266 -10.23 -0.17 9.00
CA GLY A 266 -10.28 -1.34 8.15
C GLY A 266 -9.21 -1.37 7.05
N ALA A 267 -8.22 -0.46 7.08
CA ALA A 267 -7.10 -0.48 6.15
C ALA A 267 -6.12 -1.60 6.52
N ASN A 268 -5.53 -2.27 5.53
CA ASN A 268 -4.54 -3.30 5.81
C ASN A 268 -3.22 -2.71 6.35
N CYS A 269 -2.74 -3.23 7.46
CA CYS A 269 -1.42 -2.96 8.02
C CYS A 269 -0.38 -3.81 7.31
N TRP A 270 0.41 -3.19 6.44
CA TRP A 270 1.28 -3.91 5.51
C TRP A 270 2.60 -4.39 6.10
N LEU A 271 3.13 -3.76 7.15
CA LEU A 271 4.35 -4.24 7.82
C LEU A 271 4.08 -5.62 8.41
N GLN A 272 5.07 -6.51 8.37
CA GLN A 272 4.92 -7.88 8.85
C GLN A 272 5.98 -8.18 9.92
N ASN A 273 5.62 -8.99 10.92
CA ASN A 273 6.61 -9.70 11.71
C ASN A 273 6.99 -10.96 10.93
N VAL A 274 8.29 -11.18 10.75
CA VAL A 274 8.80 -12.34 10.02
C VAL A 274 9.94 -12.99 10.78
N VAL A 275 10.17 -14.26 10.50
CA VAL A 275 11.39 -14.97 10.90
C VAL A 275 12.17 -15.28 9.64
N VAL A 276 13.40 -14.77 9.55
CA VAL A 276 14.24 -14.95 8.35
C VAL A 276 15.36 -15.95 8.64
N GLU A 277 15.36 -17.04 7.89
CA GLU A 277 16.27 -18.17 8.06
C GLU A 277 16.88 -18.57 6.72
N LYS A 278 17.96 -19.37 6.75
CA LYS A 278 18.47 -20.00 5.52
C LYS A 278 17.37 -20.85 4.89
N ALA A 279 17.29 -20.81 3.57
CA ALA A 279 16.39 -21.69 2.85
C ALA A 279 16.70 -23.16 3.14
N GLU A 280 15.66 -23.99 3.23
CA GLU A 280 15.81 -25.41 3.54
C GLU A 280 16.32 -26.21 2.33
N PRO A 281 16.88 -27.42 2.54
CA PRO A 281 17.18 -28.33 1.44
C PRO A 281 15.95 -28.58 0.56
N GLY A 282 16.01 -28.13 -0.70
CA GLY A 282 14.92 -28.28 -1.67
C GLY A 282 14.13 -27.00 -1.95
N ASP A 283 14.25 -25.98 -1.10
CA ASP A 283 13.72 -24.64 -1.40
C ASP A 283 14.39 -24.06 -2.64
N LYS A 284 13.60 -23.40 -3.48
CA LYS A 284 14.09 -22.70 -4.67
C LYS A 284 13.65 -21.24 -4.65
N TYR A 285 14.46 -20.39 -5.28
CA TYR A 285 14.11 -18.99 -5.49
C TYR A 285 12.72 -18.85 -6.12
N GLY A 286 11.86 -18.02 -5.50
CA GLY A 286 10.51 -17.76 -5.96
C GLY A 286 9.46 -18.76 -5.49
N ASP A 287 9.83 -19.75 -4.68
CA ASP A 287 8.85 -20.59 -4.00
C ASP A 287 8.04 -19.77 -2.99
N VAL A 288 6.72 -19.98 -2.97
CA VAL A 288 5.80 -19.33 -2.04
C VAL A 288 4.84 -20.35 -1.48
N TYR A 289 4.66 -20.35 -0.17
CA TYR A 289 3.70 -21.17 0.53
C TYR A 289 2.73 -20.30 1.33
N ALA A 290 1.46 -20.67 1.33
CA ALA A 290 0.43 -20.00 2.12
C ALA A 290 -0.65 -20.96 2.58
N ASP A 291 -1.11 -20.79 3.81
CA ASP A 291 -2.16 -21.57 4.46
C ASP A 291 -3.40 -20.68 4.69
N LEU A 292 -4.50 -21.02 4.02
CA LEU A 292 -5.75 -20.25 4.10
C LEU A 292 -6.45 -20.36 5.46
N GLU A 293 -6.31 -21.47 6.17
CA GLU A 293 -6.89 -21.64 7.50
C GLU A 293 -6.19 -20.72 8.51
N LYS A 294 -4.85 -20.66 8.43
CA LYS A 294 -4.06 -19.70 9.23
C LYS A 294 -4.40 -18.26 8.86
N SER A 295 -4.50 -17.96 7.56
CA SER A 295 -4.89 -16.62 7.09
C SER A 295 -6.26 -16.21 7.63
N HIS A 296 -7.23 -17.11 7.62
CA HIS A 296 -8.54 -16.86 8.20
C HIS A 296 -8.49 -16.67 9.72
N SER A 297 -7.69 -17.48 10.41
CA SER A 297 -7.51 -17.39 11.86
C SER A 297 -6.94 -16.03 12.29
N VAL A 298 -5.88 -15.56 11.61
CA VAL A 298 -5.31 -14.21 11.83
C VAL A 298 -6.35 -13.12 11.56
N TYR A 299 -7.13 -13.25 10.48
CA TYR A 299 -8.22 -12.32 10.21
C TYR A 299 -9.26 -12.27 11.33
N GLN A 300 -9.67 -13.42 11.88
CA GLN A 300 -10.64 -13.48 12.98
C GLN A 300 -10.08 -12.87 14.28
N GLU A 301 -8.79 -13.09 14.56
CA GLU A 301 -8.10 -12.44 15.68
C GLU A 301 -8.19 -10.91 15.55
N TRP A 302 -7.79 -10.35 14.41
CA TRP A 302 -7.84 -8.90 14.19
C TRP A 302 -9.26 -8.35 14.19
N LYS A 303 -10.22 -9.10 13.63
CA LYS A 303 -11.64 -8.75 13.66
C LYS A 303 -12.16 -8.68 15.09
N SER A 304 -11.63 -9.49 16.02
CA SER A 304 -12.04 -9.45 17.43
C SER A 304 -11.70 -8.12 18.12
N TRP A 305 -10.74 -7.36 17.60
CA TRP A 305 -10.38 -6.02 18.10
C TRP A 305 -11.32 -4.92 17.58
N CYS A 306 -12.14 -5.21 16.56
CA CYS A 306 -13.13 -4.27 16.06
C CYS A 306 -14.26 -4.09 17.08
N ARG A 307 -14.74 -2.86 17.23
CA ARG A 307 -15.91 -2.55 18.07
C ARG A 307 -17.18 -2.52 17.21
N PRO A 308 -18.31 -3.08 17.69
CA PRO A 308 -19.58 -2.96 16.99
C PRO A 308 -19.91 -1.50 16.71
N ALA A 309 -20.44 -1.23 15.53
CA ALA A 309 -20.94 0.10 15.18
C ALA A 309 -22.12 0.46 16.08
N LYS A 310 -21.96 1.51 16.90
CA LYS A 310 -23.00 2.00 17.81
C LYS A 310 -23.47 3.42 17.47
N ALA A 311 -22.67 4.19 16.72
CA ALA A 311 -22.94 5.57 16.40
C ALA A 311 -23.97 5.71 15.28
N GLY A 312 -25.18 6.14 15.60
CA GLY A 312 -26.20 6.52 14.61
C GLY A 312 -26.62 5.40 13.65
N GLY A 313 -26.43 4.13 14.02
CA GLY A 313 -26.71 2.99 13.16
C GLY A 313 -25.78 2.87 11.94
N LEU A 314 -24.61 3.52 11.98
CA LEU A 314 -23.67 3.54 10.87
C LEU A 314 -22.42 2.70 11.14
N ARG A 315 -22.02 1.92 10.14
CA ARG A 315 -20.80 1.11 10.10
C ARG A 315 -19.52 1.95 10.18
N ARG A 316 -19.57 3.24 9.78
CA ARG A 316 -18.38 4.11 9.59
C ARG A 316 -18.70 5.60 9.77
N ILE A 317 -17.66 6.40 10.02
CA ILE A 317 -17.72 7.86 10.16
C ILE A 317 -17.95 8.52 8.77
N PRO A 318 -19.07 9.23 8.53
CA PRO A 318 -19.44 9.75 7.21
C PRO A 318 -18.48 10.75 6.55
N TRP A 319 -17.85 11.61 7.34
CA TRP A 319 -17.07 12.74 6.82
C TRP A 319 -15.59 12.42 6.62
N LEU A 320 -15.13 11.23 7.06
CA LEU A 320 -13.77 10.78 6.78
C LEU A 320 -13.65 10.34 5.33
N ASN A 321 -12.85 11.08 4.56
CA ASN A 321 -12.70 10.86 3.13
C ASN A 321 -12.07 9.49 2.82
N ARG A 322 -12.52 8.84 1.73
CA ARG A 322 -11.97 7.57 1.26
C ARG A 322 -11.90 7.52 -0.27
N PRO A 323 -10.84 6.90 -0.83
CA PRO A 323 -10.86 6.48 -2.22
C PRO A 323 -12.04 5.51 -2.45
N LEU A 324 -12.76 5.70 -3.56
CA LEU A 324 -13.92 4.86 -3.92
C LEU A 324 -14.97 4.81 -2.80
N ASN A 325 -15.44 5.99 -2.38
CA ASN A 325 -16.38 6.11 -1.28
C ASN A 325 -17.68 5.32 -1.57
N PRO A 326 -18.12 4.40 -0.68
CA PRO A 326 -19.36 3.65 -0.90
C PRO A 326 -20.57 4.58 -0.95
N GLN A 327 -21.67 4.10 -1.56
CA GLN A 327 -22.95 4.79 -1.47
C GLN A 327 -23.41 4.89 -0.01
N PRO A 328 -24.09 5.99 0.41
CA PRO A 328 -24.48 6.20 1.80
C PRO A 328 -25.29 5.05 2.43
N GLU A 329 -26.07 4.32 1.63
CA GLU A 329 -26.87 3.16 2.06
C GLU A 329 -25.99 2.02 2.57
N ALA A 330 -24.81 1.83 1.98
CA ALA A 330 -23.86 0.81 2.39
C ALA A 330 -23.22 1.09 3.76
N TRP A 331 -23.43 2.29 4.33
CA TRP A 331 -22.97 2.63 5.66
C TRP A 331 -23.96 2.26 6.75
N LYS A 332 -25.23 2.02 6.42
CA LYS A 332 -26.23 1.62 7.42
C LYS A 332 -25.98 0.19 7.89
N LEU A 333 -26.21 -0.06 9.17
CA LEU A 333 -26.12 -1.39 9.78
C LEU A 333 -27.19 -2.33 9.24
#